data_AF-A0A162AL20-F1
#
_entry.id   AF-A0A162AL20-F1
#
_cell.length_a   1.000
_cell.length_b   1.000
_cell.length_c   1.000
_cell.angle_alpha   90.00
_cell.angle_beta   90.00
_cell.angle_gamma   90.00
#
_symmetry.space_group_name_H-M   'P 1'
#
loop_
_entity.id
_entity.type
_entity.pdbx_description
1 polymer ?
#
loop_
_entity_poly.entity_id
_entity_poly.type
_entity_poly.pdbx_seq_one_letter_code
_entity_poly.pdbx_strand_id
1 'polypeptide(L)' 'MKMLLTRNVMRILAIFLAFPFWVITTVMLFIITIGEYKGAYAWALATGSFIGALSLSYIAVTGHAKNPL' A
#
# COMPACT_ATOMS: atom_id res chain seq x y z
N MET A 1 -24.94 -12.85 3.89
CA MET A 1 -24.48 -11.82 4.86
C MET A 1 -23.00 -11.91 5.23
N LYS A 2 -22.44 -13.09 5.57
CA LYS A 2 -21.01 -13.25 5.94
C LYS A 2 -20.01 -12.76 4.87
N MET A 3 -20.29 -13.01 3.59
CA MET A 3 -19.40 -12.64 2.48
C MET A 3 -19.25 -11.11 2.31
N LEU A 4 -20.31 -10.34 2.58
CA LEU A 4 -20.27 -8.87 2.54
C LEU A 4 -19.48 -8.29 3.72
N LEU A 5 -19.62 -8.88 4.90
CA LEU A 5 -18.88 -8.49 6.10
C LEU A 5 -17.37 -8.67 5.90
N THR A 6 -16.94 -9.85 5.41
CA THR A 6 -15.52 -10.14 5.16
C THR A 6 -14.91 -9.16 4.14
N ARG A 7 -15.65 -8.78 3.10
CA ARG A 7 -15.17 -7.80 2.09
C ARG A 7 -14.98 -6.41 2.67
N ASN A 8 -15.90 -5.94 3.52
CA ASN A 8 -15.78 -4.65 4.18
C ASN A 8 -14.59 -4.62 5.16
N VAL A 9 -14.37 -5.71 5.90
CA VAL A 9 -13.21 -5.83 6.80
C VAL A 9 -11.89 -5.81 6.02
N MET A 10 -11.79 -6.58 4.94
CA MET A 10 -10.60 -6.59 4.08
C MET A 10 -10.32 -5.23 3.44
N ARG A 11 -11.36 -4.48 3.08
CA ARG A 11 -11.22 -3.11 2.56
C ARG A 11 -10.65 -2.16 3.62
N ILE A 12 -11.19 -2.18 4.83
CA ILE A 12 -10.71 -1.33 5.92
C ILE A 12 -9.26 -1.66 6.25
N LEU A 13 -8.92 -2.95 6.34
CA LEU A 13 -7.54 -3.39 6.52
C LEU A 13 -6.62 -2.90 5.39
N ALA A 14 -7.07 -2.99 4.14
CA ALA A 14 -6.30 -2.56 2.98
C ALA A 14 -6.05 -1.04 3.00
N ILE A 15 -7.02 -0.23 3.40
CA ILE A 15 -6.84 1.23 3.57
C ILE A 15 -5.83 1.52 4.68
N PHE A 16 -5.99 0.88 5.84
CA PHE A 16 -5.11 1.07 6.99
C PHE A 16 -3.68 0.65 6.73
N LEU A 17 -3.46 -0.37 5.89
CA LEU A 17 -2.12 -0.85 5.53
C LEU A 17 -1.52 -0.08 4.34
N ALA A 18 -2.33 0.31 3.34
CA ALA A 18 -1.84 1.04 2.17
C ALA A 18 -1.19 2.38 2.55
N PHE A 19 -1.78 3.10 3.51
CA PHE A 19 -1.26 4.41 3.93
C PHE A 19 0.17 4.34 4.50
N PRO A 20 0.48 3.48 5.49
CA PRO A 20 1.86 3.24 5.94
C PRO A 20 2.82 2.87 4.82
N PHE A 21 2.40 2.01 3.88
CA PHE A 21 3.25 1.62 2.75
C PHE A 21 3.59 2.80 1.84
N TRP A 22 2.65 3.70 1.57
CA TRP A 22 2.91 4.95 0.84
C TRP A 22 3.86 5.88 1.59
N VAL A 23 3.71 6.01 2.92
CA VAL A 23 4.61 6.80 3.75
C VAL A 23 6.04 6.24 3.71
N ILE A 24 6.20 4.93 3.91
CA ILE A 24 7.52 4.26 3.84
C ILE A 24 8.14 4.46 2.46
N THR A 25 7.37 4.27 1.38
CA THR A 25 7.86 4.45 0.01
C THR A 25 8.36 5.88 -0.19
N THR A 26 7.60 6.88 0.26
CA THR A 26 7.93 8.30 0.08
C THR A 26 9.19 8.68 0.85
N VAL A 27 9.29 8.27 2.12
CA VAL A 27 10.46 8.53 2.97
C VAL A 27 11.71 7.87 2.37
N MET A 28 11.61 6.62 1.91
CA MET A 28 12.75 5.92 1.31
C MET A 28 13.20 6.58 0.01
N LEU A 29 12.26 6.95 -0.87
CA LEU A 29 12.59 7.69 -2.09
C LEU A 29 13.27 9.03 -1.77
N PHE A 30 12.77 9.77 -0.77
CA PHE A 30 13.38 11.02 -0.34
C PHE A 30 14.84 10.79 0.09
N ILE A 31 15.10 9.84 0.99
CA ILE A 31 16.44 9.49 1.49
C ILE A 31 17.38 9.07 0.34
N ILE A 32 16.88 8.30 -0.62
CA ILE A 32 17.66 7.89 -1.80
C ILE A 32 18.00 9.11 -2.67
N THR A 33 17.03 10.00 -2.91
CA THR A 33 17.22 11.17 -3.78
C THR A 33 18.15 12.23 -3.19
N ILE A 34 18.13 12.44 -1.87
CA ILE A 34 19.09 13.34 -1.20
C ILE A 34 20.50 12.75 -1.08
N GLY A 35 20.68 11.50 -1.53
CA GLY A 35 21.99 10.85 -1.62
C GLY A 35 22.52 10.30 -0.30
N GLU A 36 21.72 10.33 0.77
CA GLU A 36 22.10 9.80 2.09
C GLU A 36 22.24 8.27 2.09
N TYR A 37 21.52 7.56 1.21
CA TYR A 37 21.63 6.10 1.06
C TYR A 37 21.60 5.66 -0.41
N LYS A 38 22.69 5.03 -0.87
CA LYS A 38 22.85 4.46 -2.23
C LYS A 38 23.00 2.92 -2.23
N GLY A 39 22.41 2.25 -1.26
CA GLY A 39 22.47 0.78 -1.14
C GLY A 39 21.40 0.07 -1.97
N ALA A 40 21.72 -1.09 -2.55
CA ALA A 40 20.76 -1.96 -3.23
C ALA A 40 19.56 -2.33 -2.34
N TYR A 41 19.80 -2.44 -1.03
CA TYR A 41 18.76 -2.70 -0.03
C TYR A 41 17.73 -1.56 0.10
N ALA A 42 18.14 -0.30 -0.04
CA ALA A 42 17.22 0.84 0.03
C ALA A 42 16.25 0.85 -1.16
N TRP A 43 16.77 0.53 -2.35
CA TRP A 43 15.95 0.36 -3.55
C TRP A 43 15.00 -0.84 -3.44
N ALA A 44 15.48 -1.99 -2.92
CA ALA A 44 14.62 -3.16 -2.70
C ALA A 44 13.47 -2.84 -1.73
N LEU A 45 13.75 -2.09 -0.66
CA LEU A 45 12.75 -1.67 0.32
C LEU A 45 11.75 -0.66 -0.29
N ALA A 46 12.22 0.30 -1.08
CA ALA A 46 11.37 1.25 -1.79
C ALA A 46 10.46 0.55 -2.82
N THR A 47 11.01 -0.36 -3.62
CA THR A 47 10.23 -1.11 -4.62
C THR A 47 9.23 -2.07 -3.96
N GLY A 48 9.64 -2.79 -2.92
CA GLY A 48 8.75 -3.69 -2.18
C GLY A 48 7.61 -2.94 -1.49
N SER A 49 7.92 -1.82 -0.84
CA SER A 49 6.90 -0.97 -0.22
C SER A 49 5.95 -0.34 -1.24
N PHE A 50 6.46 0.07 -2.41
CA PHE A 50 5.65 0.59 -3.50
C PHE A 50 4.68 -0.45 -4.08
N ILE A 51 5.15 -1.67 -4.33
CA ILE A 51 4.29 -2.77 -4.82
C ILE A 51 3.21 -3.11 -3.77
N GLY A 52 3.57 -3.16 -2.49
CA GLY A 52 2.63 -3.35 -1.40
C GLY A 52 1.59 -2.24 -1.34
N ALA A 53 2.02 -0.98 -1.45
CA ALA A 53 1.13 0.19 -1.48
C ALA A 53 0.12 0.09 -2.63
N LEU A 54 0.57 -0.17 -3.86
CA LEU A 54 -0.28 -0.32 -5.03
C LEU A 54 -1.27 -1.48 -4.90
N SER A 55 -0.82 -2.63 -4.43
CA SER A 55 -1.66 -3.84 -4.28
C SER A 55 -2.78 -3.61 -3.27
N LEU A 56 -2.46 -3.00 -2.12
CA LEU A 56 -3.44 -2.70 -1.08
C LEU A 56 -4.37 -1.56 -1.49
N SER A 57 -3.87 -0.52 -2.17
CA SER A 57 -4.70 0.52 -2.79
C SER A 57 -5.68 -0.08 -3.80
N TYR A 58 -5.24 -1.04 -4.63
CA TYR A 58 -6.12 -1.73 -5.56
C TYR A 58 -7.23 -2.51 -4.83
N ILE A 59 -6.92 -3.23 -3.74
CA ILE A 59 -7.91 -3.95 -2.94
C ILE A 59 -8.89 -2.97 -2.27
N ALA A 60 -8.39 -1.84 -1.76
CA ALA A 60 -9.21 -0.80 -1.15
C ALA A 60 -10.22 -0.18 -2.14
N VAL A 61 -9.80 0.02 -3.39
CA VAL A 61 -10.62 0.61 -4.46
C VAL A 61 -11.55 -0.43 -5.12
N THR A 62 -11.05 -1.59 -5.51
CA THR A 62 -11.87 -2.63 -6.17
C THR A 62 -12.79 -3.38 -5.22
N GLY A 63 -12.48 -3.39 -3.92
CA GLY A 63 -13.44 -3.72 -2.87
C GLY A 63 -14.68 -2.83 -2.91
N HIS A 64 -14.59 -1.62 -3.46
CA HIS A 64 -15.71 -0.68 -3.62
C HIS A 64 -16.57 -0.96 -4.86
N ALA A 65 -15.96 -1.32 -5.99
CA ALA A 65 -16.62 -1.41 -7.31
C ALA A 65 -17.66 -2.55 -7.45
N LYS A 66 -17.73 -3.47 -6.49
CA LYS A 66 -18.64 -4.63 -6.50
C LYS A 66 -19.67 -4.59 -5.37
N ASN A 67 -19.83 -3.44 -4.72
CA ASN A 67 -21.04 -3.07 -3.99
C ASN A 67 -21.67 -1.91 -4.77
N PRO A 68 -22.53 -2.18 -5.77
CA PRO A 68 -23.54 -1.19 -6.09
C PRO A 68 -24.39 -1.02 -4.83
N LEU A 69 -24.52 0.22 -4.36
CA LEU A 69 -25.51 0.59 -3.36
C LEU A 69 -26.91 0.09 -3.77
#